data_AF-A0A6I9Z283-F1
#
_entry.id   AF-A0A6I9Z283-F1
#
_cell.length_a   1.000
_cell.length_b   1.000
_cell.length_c   1.000
_cell.angle_alpha   90.00
_cell.angle_beta   90.00
_cell.angle_gamma   90.00
#
_symmetry.space_group_name_H-M   'P 1'
#
loop_
_entity.id
_entity.type
_entity.pdbx_description
1 polymer ?
#
loop_
_entity_poly.entity_id
_entity_poly.type
_entity_poly.pdbx_seq_one_letter_code
_entity_poly.pdbx_strand_id
1 'polypeptide(L)'
;SPFQPPLDKRARTLSSSTWEETPRKPPAQRGRRARQRSPAPEEPQYETDYTTAVDSSDEQEPEEWGSLYPPIPSDDARQRYKQDFDSDLKRYKQLCGEMDGINDQINQLSRQLDQLPEDSLQYQ
;
A
#
# COMPACT_ATOMS: atom_id res chain seq x y z
N SER A 1 21.07 -62.09 -2.88
CA SER A 1 19.96 -61.12 -2.83
C SER A 1 19.12 -61.40 -1.61
N PRO A 2 18.90 -60.40 -0.75
CA PRO A 2 17.59 -60.24 -0.12
C PRO A 2 17.02 -58.84 -0.33
N PHE A 3 15.69 -58.81 -0.46
CA PHE A 3 14.83 -57.65 -0.65
C PHE A 3 14.30 -57.16 0.72
N GLN A 4 14.30 -55.86 0.98
CA GLN A 4 13.48 -55.21 2.02
C GLN A 4 12.94 -53.84 1.53
N PRO A 5 11.63 -53.55 1.70
CA PRO A 5 10.97 -52.28 1.35
C PRO A 5 11.01 -51.23 2.50
N PRO A 6 10.49 -49.98 2.31
CA PRO A 6 11.11 -48.76 2.83
C PRO A 6 10.50 -48.21 4.14
N LEU A 7 11.21 -47.28 4.79
CA LEU A 7 10.70 -46.44 5.88
C LEU A 7 10.83 -44.96 5.49
N ASP A 8 9.70 -44.36 5.10
CA ASP A 8 9.52 -42.92 5.04
C ASP A 8 9.57 -42.30 6.45
N LYS A 9 10.38 -41.25 6.64
CA LYS A 9 10.12 -40.21 7.64
C LYS A 9 10.47 -38.85 7.05
N ARG A 10 9.41 -38.12 6.68
CA ARG A 10 9.38 -36.69 6.34
C ARG A 10 10.14 -35.84 7.37
N ALA A 11 10.91 -34.87 6.90
CA ALA A 11 10.98 -33.53 7.48
C ALA A 11 11.71 -32.58 6.50
N ARG A 12 10.95 -31.93 5.61
CA ARG A 12 11.40 -30.69 4.95
C ARG A 12 11.46 -29.62 6.02
N THR A 13 12.66 -29.17 6.35
CA THR A 13 12.88 -28.01 7.21
C THR A 13 12.48 -26.75 6.44
N LEU A 14 11.38 -26.13 6.86
CA LEU A 14 11.01 -24.77 6.47
C LEU A 14 11.96 -23.80 7.18
N SER A 15 12.71 -23.00 6.43
CA SER A 15 13.43 -21.85 6.97
C SER A 15 12.42 -20.74 7.29
N SER A 16 12.18 -20.54 8.59
CA SER A 16 11.52 -19.35 9.11
C SER A 16 12.56 -18.23 9.20
N SER A 17 12.42 -17.19 8.38
CA SER A 17 13.27 -16.00 8.48
C SER A 17 12.83 -15.17 9.68
N THR A 18 13.76 -15.05 10.62
CA THR A 18 13.65 -14.30 11.87
C THR A 18 13.50 -12.81 11.60
N TRP A 19 12.44 -12.23 12.14
CA TRP A 19 12.29 -10.79 12.31
C TRP A 19 13.38 -10.31 13.29
N GLU A 20 14.14 -9.29 12.92
CA GLU A 20 15.16 -8.71 13.79
C GLU A 20 14.51 -7.96 14.95
N GLU A 21 14.60 -8.51 16.16
CA GLU A 21 14.29 -7.80 17.41
C GLU A 21 15.48 -6.92 17.80
N THR A 22 15.30 -5.60 17.73
CA THR A 22 16.28 -4.63 18.25
C THR A 22 16.35 -4.70 19.78
N PRO A 23 17.52 -4.94 20.41
CA PRO A 23 17.60 -5.05 21.86
C PRO A 23 17.56 -3.65 22.51
N ARG A 24 16.44 -3.31 23.16
CA ARG A 24 16.33 -2.11 24.00
C ARG A 24 16.97 -2.35 25.36
N LYS A 25 18.06 -1.63 25.62
CA LYS A 25 18.77 -1.57 26.91
C LYS A 25 17.88 -0.91 27.99
N PRO A 26 17.80 -1.42 29.24
CA PRO A 26 17.05 -0.75 30.29
C PRO A 26 17.89 0.39 30.92
N PRO A 27 17.33 1.59 31.15
CA PRO A 27 18.00 2.59 31.97
C PRO A 27 17.78 2.32 33.46
N ALA A 28 18.87 2.47 34.22
CA ALA A 28 18.95 2.24 35.65
C ALA A 28 18.06 3.19 36.48
N GLN A 29 17.49 2.66 37.56
CA GLN A 29 16.77 3.40 38.60
C GLN A 29 17.64 4.49 39.24
N ARG A 30 17.16 5.73 39.20
CA ARG A 30 17.51 6.77 40.17
C ARG A 30 16.32 7.68 40.46
N GLY A 31 16.08 7.91 41.75
CA GLY A 31 15.74 9.25 42.25
C GLY A 31 14.27 9.54 42.51
N ARG A 32 13.94 9.60 43.80
CA ARG A 32 12.72 10.18 44.37
C ARG A 32 12.52 11.64 43.94
N ARG A 33 11.28 12.04 43.66
CA ARG A 33 10.51 13.14 44.31
C ARG A 33 9.36 13.61 43.40
N ALA A 34 8.16 13.67 44.00
CA ALA A 34 6.95 14.22 43.41
C ALA A 34 7.15 15.67 42.93
N ARG A 35 6.75 15.96 41.69
CA ARG A 35 6.52 17.31 41.18
C ARG A 35 5.27 17.33 40.28
N GLN A 36 4.26 18.01 40.81
CA GLN A 36 3.29 18.86 40.14
C GLN A 36 2.53 18.29 38.93
N ARG A 37 1.23 18.12 39.17
CA ARG A 37 0.15 17.95 38.21
C ARG A 37 0.08 19.20 37.32
N SER A 38 0.53 19.10 36.08
CA SER A 38 0.35 20.16 35.08
C SER A 38 -1.03 20.01 34.40
N PRO A 39 -1.71 21.11 34.03
CA PRO A 39 -3.05 21.07 33.41
C PRO A 39 -2.94 20.50 31.99
N ALA A 40 -3.97 19.75 31.56
CA ALA A 40 -4.04 19.19 30.21
C ALA A 40 -3.93 20.31 29.17
N PRO A 41 -3.08 20.18 28.12
CA PRO A 41 -3.17 21.08 26.99
C PRO A 41 -4.47 20.79 26.25
N GLU A 42 -5.33 21.80 26.11
CA GLU A 42 -6.45 21.79 25.18
C GLU A 42 -5.87 21.56 23.78
N GLU A 43 -6.18 20.40 23.18
CA GLU A 43 -5.86 20.17 21.77
C GLU A 43 -6.86 20.96 20.93
N PRO A 44 -6.39 21.80 19.97
CA PRO A 44 -7.29 22.47 19.06
C PRO A 44 -8.02 21.44 18.21
N GLN A 45 -9.35 21.53 18.23
CA GLN A 45 -10.25 20.77 17.38
C GLN A 45 -9.93 21.12 15.92
N TYR A 46 -9.24 20.22 15.24
CA TYR A 46 -8.92 20.38 13.82
C TYR A 46 -10.21 20.24 13.03
N GLU A 47 -10.60 21.30 12.31
CA GLU A 47 -11.69 21.27 11.33
C GLU A 47 -11.29 20.30 10.21
N THR A 48 -11.96 19.15 10.16
CA THR A 48 -11.82 18.16 9.08
C THR A 48 -12.85 18.45 8.00
N ASP A 49 -12.77 19.64 7.39
CA ASP A 49 -13.60 19.99 6.22
C ASP A 49 -13.00 19.43 4.92
N TYR A 50 -12.42 18.23 4.98
CA TYR A 50 -12.18 17.42 3.79
C TYR A 50 -13.25 16.34 3.72
N THR A 51 -14.26 16.57 2.88
CA THR A 51 -15.11 15.53 2.34
C THR A 51 -14.25 14.56 1.51
N THR A 52 -13.60 13.61 2.17
CA THR A 52 -13.04 12.40 1.56
C THR A 52 -13.79 11.18 2.08
N ALA A 53 -15.12 11.25 2.04
CA ALA A 53 -16.02 10.20 2.45
C ALA A 53 -17.12 9.98 1.40
N VAL A 54 -16.76 9.89 0.11
CA VAL A 54 -17.70 9.40 -0.92
C VAL A 54 -17.04 8.84 -2.19
N ASP A 55 -15.83 8.30 -2.11
CA ASP A 55 -15.45 7.24 -3.05
C ASP A 55 -15.04 6.03 -2.22
N SER A 56 -16.06 5.34 -1.74
CA SER A 56 -15.94 4.02 -1.16
C SER A 56 -15.53 3.07 -2.28
N SER A 57 -14.23 3.01 -2.57
CA SER A 57 -13.59 1.97 -3.37
C SER A 57 -13.59 0.59 -2.65
N ASP A 58 -14.54 0.37 -1.73
CA ASP A 58 -14.71 -0.80 -0.88
C ASP A 58 -15.99 -1.59 -1.23
N GLU A 59 -16.56 -1.36 -2.44
CA GLU A 59 -17.72 -2.12 -2.94
C GLU A 59 -17.52 -2.63 -4.38
N GLN A 60 -16.27 -2.76 -4.84
CA GLN A 60 -16.05 -3.67 -5.97
C GLN A 60 -16.25 -5.08 -5.42
N GLU A 61 -17.41 -5.66 -5.74
CA GLU A 61 -18.00 -6.83 -5.11
C GLU A 61 -16.93 -7.91 -4.83
N PRO A 62 -16.69 -8.27 -3.55
CA PRO A 62 -15.79 -9.38 -3.21
C PRO A 62 -16.11 -10.67 -3.99
N GLU A 63 -17.35 -10.82 -4.44
CA GLU A 63 -17.84 -11.92 -5.24
C GLU A 63 -17.23 -11.99 -6.66
N GLU A 64 -17.01 -10.86 -7.35
CA GLU A 64 -16.53 -10.86 -8.75
C GLU A 64 -15.10 -11.41 -8.83
N TRP A 65 -14.19 -10.84 -8.04
CA TRP A 65 -12.81 -11.30 -7.98
C TRP A 65 -12.67 -12.64 -7.25
N GLY A 66 -13.51 -12.91 -6.25
CA GLY A 66 -13.51 -14.20 -5.54
C GLY A 66 -13.88 -15.39 -6.44
N SER A 67 -14.75 -15.16 -7.42
CA SER A 67 -15.11 -16.15 -8.44
C SER A 67 -14.01 -16.35 -9.49
N LEU A 68 -13.38 -15.25 -9.95
CA LEU A 68 -12.32 -15.29 -10.98
C LEU A 68 -10.97 -15.78 -10.45
N TYR A 69 -10.64 -15.40 -9.23
CA TYR A 69 -9.37 -15.72 -8.57
C TYR A 69 -9.61 -16.36 -7.20
N PRO A 70 -10.14 -17.60 -7.15
CA PRO A 70 -10.31 -18.34 -5.89
C PRO A 70 -8.97 -18.63 -5.20
N PRO A 71 -8.98 -19.06 -3.91
CA PRO A 71 -7.78 -19.41 -3.16
C PRO A 71 -6.88 -20.39 -3.92
N ILE A 72 -5.58 -20.09 -3.95
CA ILE A 72 -4.60 -20.79 -4.78
C ILE A 72 -4.39 -22.23 -4.29
N PRO A 73 -4.74 -23.26 -5.08
CA PRO A 73 -4.59 -24.66 -4.67
C PRO A 73 -3.22 -25.27 -5.01
N SER A 74 -2.46 -24.64 -5.91
CA SER A 74 -1.21 -25.19 -6.45
C SER A 74 -0.24 -24.11 -6.95
N ASP A 75 1.03 -24.48 -7.11
CA ASP A 75 2.05 -23.59 -7.67
C ASP A 75 1.75 -23.22 -9.13
N ASP A 76 1.19 -24.12 -9.93
CA ASP A 76 0.79 -23.82 -11.31
C ASP A 76 -0.31 -22.75 -11.35
N ALA A 77 -1.30 -22.84 -10.45
CA ALA A 77 -2.32 -21.81 -10.32
C ALA A 77 -1.71 -20.47 -9.88
N ARG A 78 -0.76 -20.50 -8.94
CA ARG A 78 0.00 -19.32 -8.52
C ARG A 78 0.73 -18.65 -9.69
N GLN A 79 1.37 -19.43 -10.56
CA GLN A 79 2.09 -18.88 -11.72
C GLN A 79 1.14 -18.25 -12.74
N ARG A 80 -0.05 -18.83 -12.95
CA ARG A 80 -1.08 -18.23 -13.83
C ARG A 80 -1.55 -16.89 -13.31
N TYR A 81 -1.96 -16.82 -12.03
CA TYR A 81 -2.40 -15.55 -11.43
C TYR A 81 -1.30 -14.50 -11.47
N LYS A 82 -0.04 -14.91 -11.28
CA LYS A 82 1.10 -14.01 -11.42
C LYS A 82 1.22 -13.43 -12.83
N GLN A 83 1.07 -14.26 -13.87
CA GLN A 83 1.17 -13.80 -15.26
C GLN A 83 0.06 -12.82 -15.63
N ASP A 84 -1.17 -13.09 -15.17
CA ASP A 84 -2.31 -12.21 -15.37
C ASP A 84 -2.07 -10.88 -14.64
N PHE A 85 -1.67 -10.93 -13.37
CA PHE A 85 -1.32 -9.76 -12.58
C PHE A 85 -0.19 -8.93 -13.20
N ASP A 86 0.89 -9.57 -13.66
CA ASP A 86 2.01 -8.86 -14.29
C ASP A 86 1.55 -8.12 -15.57
N SER A 87 0.64 -8.74 -16.32
CA SER A 87 0.08 -8.17 -17.55
C SER A 87 -0.83 -6.97 -17.25
N ASP A 88 -1.73 -7.13 -16.29
CA ASP A 88 -2.64 -6.08 -15.86
C ASP A 88 -1.88 -4.92 -15.18
N LEU A 89 -0.87 -5.22 -14.36
CA LEU A 89 -0.02 -4.21 -13.73
C LEU A 89 0.72 -3.36 -14.78
N LYS A 90 1.18 -3.98 -15.87
CA LYS A 90 1.81 -3.25 -16.98
C LYS A 90 0.82 -2.26 -17.60
N ARG A 91 -0.41 -2.72 -17.88
CA ARG A 91 -1.47 -1.89 -18.46
C ARG A 91 -1.88 -0.77 -17.50
N TYR A 92 -2.07 -1.09 -16.23
CA TYR A 92 -2.39 -0.12 -15.18
C TYR A 92 -1.35 1.00 -15.12
N LYS A 93 -0.06 0.66 -15.07
CA LYS A 93 1.03 1.65 -15.05
C LYS A 93 1.08 2.51 -16.30
N GLN A 94 0.78 1.94 -17.47
CA GLN A 94 0.66 2.71 -18.70
C GLN A 94 -0.45 3.76 -18.58
N LEU A 95 -1.64 3.37 -18.11
CA LEU A 95 -2.76 4.28 -17.91
C LEU A 95 -2.45 5.37 -16.89
N CYS A 96 -1.77 5.05 -15.79
CA CYS A 96 -1.28 6.06 -14.85
C CYS A 96 -0.38 7.08 -15.55
N GLY A 97 0.60 6.62 -16.34
CA GLY A 97 1.51 7.51 -17.06
C GLY A 97 0.80 8.38 -18.11
N GLU A 98 -0.23 7.85 -18.77
CA GLU A 98 -1.07 8.63 -19.69
C GLU A 98 -1.85 9.73 -18.93
N MET A 99 -2.44 9.40 -17.79
CA MET A 99 -3.17 10.36 -16.95
C MET A 99 -2.24 11.43 -16.38
N ASP A 100 -1.05 11.05 -15.90
CA ASP A 100 -0.02 11.97 -15.42
C ASP A 100 0.40 12.93 -16.55
N GLY A 101 0.60 12.42 -17.77
CA GLY A 101 0.93 13.25 -18.92
C GLY A 101 -0.15 14.26 -19.29
N ILE A 102 -1.43 13.90 -19.15
CA ILE A 102 -2.55 14.83 -19.34
C ILE A 102 -2.55 15.89 -18.22
N ASN A 103 -2.39 15.47 -16.98
CA ASN A 103 -2.36 16.36 -15.83
C ASN A 103 -1.20 17.36 -15.91
N ASP A 104 -0.02 16.92 -16.37
CA ASP A 104 1.13 17.78 -16.61
C ASP A 104 0.83 18.85 -17.66
N GLN A 105 0.18 18.48 -18.76
CA GLN A 105 -0.23 19.44 -19.80
C GLN A 105 -1.24 20.46 -19.27
N ILE A 106 -2.23 20.03 -18.50
CA ILE A 106 -3.21 20.92 -17.86
C ILE A 106 -2.50 21.89 -16.90
N ASN A 107 -1.61 21.39 -16.05
CA ASN A 107 -0.85 22.21 -15.12
C ASN A 107 0.11 23.18 -15.82
N GLN A 108 0.66 22.79 -16.96
CA GLN A 108 1.48 23.67 -17.78
C GLN A 108 0.64 24.79 -18.40
N LEU A 109 -0.54 24.47 -18.94
CA LEU A 109 -1.47 25.46 -19.49
C LEU A 109 -1.96 26.43 -18.41
N SER A 110 -2.33 25.93 -17.23
CA SER A 110 -2.73 26.77 -16.09
C SER A 110 -1.67 27.82 -15.76
N ARG A 111 -0.39 27.41 -15.66
CA ARG A 111 0.71 28.34 -15.40
C ARG A 111 0.95 29.34 -16.51
N GLN A 112 0.69 28.97 -17.77
CA GLN A 112 0.82 29.89 -18.90
C GLN A 112 -0.30 30.93 -18.88
N LEU A 113 -1.53 30.50 -18.58
CA LEU A 113 -2.67 31.41 -18.42
C LEU A 113 -2.45 32.40 -17.27
N ASP A 114 -1.89 31.95 -16.14
CA ASP A 114 -1.54 32.83 -15.00
C ASP A 114 -0.53 33.94 -15.38
N GLN A 115 0.25 33.75 -16.45
CA GLN A 115 1.26 34.71 -16.92
C GLN A 115 0.76 35.64 -18.02
N LEU A 116 -0.40 35.33 -18.62
CA LEU A 116 -0.97 36.09 -19.72
C LEU A 116 -1.97 37.13 -19.19
N PRO A 117 -2.06 38.31 -19.83
CA PRO A 117 -3.18 39.23 -19.58
C PRO A 117 -4.48 38.57 -20.05
N GLU A 118 -5.52 38.66 -19.22
CA GLU A 118 -6.83 38.03 -19.47
C GLU A 118 -7.51 38.54 -20.75
N ASP A 119 -7.21 39.78 -21.18
CA ASP A 119 -7.71 40.40 -22.41
C ASP A 119 -6.89 40.06 -23.67
N SER A 120 -5.85 39.22 -23.55
CA SER A 120 -4.96 38.91 -24.67
C SER A 120 -5.51 37.80 -25.58
N LEU A 121 -5.29 37.93 -26.89
CA LEU A 121 -5.66 36.89 -27.87
C LEU A 121 -4.97 35.53 -27.64
N GLN A 122 -3.92 35.47 -26.82
CA GLN A 122 -3.24 34.21 -26.48
C GLN A 122 -3.87 33.49 -25.29
N TYR A 123 -4.67 34.19 -24.49
CA TYR A 123 -5.39 33.61 -23.36
C TYR A 123 -6.66 32.85 -23.80
N GLN A 124 -7.20 33.19 -24.97
CA GLN A 124 -8.44 32.65 -25.55
C GLN A 124 -8.21 31.39 -26.38
#